data_AF-A0A9D0IHQ8-F1
#
_entry.id   AF-A0A9D0IHQ8-F1
#
_cell.length_a   1.000
_cell.length_b   1.000
_cell.length_c   1.000
_cell.angle_alpha   90.00
_cell.angle_beta   90.00
_cell.angle_gamma   90.00
#
_symmetry.space_group_name_H-M   'P 1'
#
loop_
_entity.id
_entity.type
_entity.pdbx_description
1 polymer ?
#
loop_
_entity_poly.entity_id
_entity_poly.type
_entity_poly.pdbx_seq_one_letter_code
_entity_poly.pdbx_strand_id
1 'polypeptide(L)'
;MKETTGNGYRLISALFLRLLGGIYLIAFISITRQVEGLSGSEGILPIAEKLAWLETRHGFERYFELPTLFWLNASDAALTGAALAGCLGSLLIIFNRL
;
A
#
# COMPACT_ATOMS: atom_id res chain seq x y z
N MET A 1 32.09 4.49 29.19
CA MET A 1 31.81 3.82 27.90
C MET A 1 30.29 3.66 27.66
N LYS A 2 29.50 4.74 27.63
CA LYS A 2 28.03 4.69 27.46
C LYS A 2 27.52 5.40 26.20
N GLU A 3 28.41 6.06 25.45
CA GLU A 3 28.04 6.91 24.30
C GLU A 3 28.00 6.17 22.94
N THR A 4 28.63 5.01 22.80
CA THR A 4 28.73 4.34 21.48
C THR A 4 27.44 3.60 21.07
N THR A 5 26.62 3.14 22.02
CA THR A 5 25.44 2.33 21.73
C THR A 5 24.31 3.13 21.05
N GLY A 6 24.15 4.41 21.41
CA GLY A 6 23.07 5.25 20.87
C GLY A 6 23.26 5.60 19.38
N ASN A 7 24.49 5.82 18.93
CA ASN A 7 24.78 6.16 17.55
C ASN A 7 24.67 4.96 16.60
N GLY A 8 25.15 3.78 17.03
CA GLY A 8 25.01 2.55 16.24
C GLY A 8 23.55 2.17 16.02
N TYR A 9 22.73 2.25 17.05
CA TYR A 9 21.29 1.96 16.95
C TYR A 9 20.59 2.90 15.95
N ARG A 10 20.82 4.22 16.04
CA ARG A 10 20.24 5.19 15.11
C ARG A 10 20.66 4.96 13.66
N LEU A 11 21.92 4.58 13.44
CA LEU A 11 22.43 4.26 12.10
C LEU A 11 21.73 3.01 11.54
N ILE A 12 21.62 1.95 12.35
CA ILE A 12 20.98 0.69 11.94
C ILE A 12 19.49 0.93 11.65
N SER A 13 18.76 1.62 12.54
CA SER A 13 17.35 1.93 12.31
C SER A 13 17.14 2.78 11.05
N ALA A 14 17.98 3.79 10.81
CA ALA A 14 17.89 4.62 9.61
C ALA A 14 18.19 3.83 8.33
N LEU A 15 19.19 2.94 8.36
CA LEU A 15 19.52 2.08 7.23
C LEU A 15 18.41 1.07 6.96
N PHE A 16 17.88 0.45 8.01
CA PHE A 16 16.77 -0.50 7.93
C PHE A 16 15.54 0.14 7.29
N LEU A 17 15.12 1.32 7.76
CA LEU A 17 13.98 2.05 7.20
C LEU A 17 14.21 2.42 5.73
N ARG A 18 15.41 2.84 5.35
CA ARG A 18 15.75 3.14 3.94
C ARG A 18 15.64 1.93 3.03
N LEU A 19 16.19 0.79 3.46
CA LEU A 19 16.09 -0.45 2.70
C LEU A 19 14.65 -0.92 2.58
N LEU A 20 13.89 -0.83 3.68
CA LEU A 20 12.47 -1.16 3.71
C LEU A 20 11.67 -0.26 2.75
N GLY A 21 11.91 1.05 2.76
CA GLY A 21 11.32 2.00 1.83
C GLY A 21 11.67 1.69 0.38
N GLY A 22 12.92 1.27 0.10
CA GLY A 22 13.33 0.81 -1.24
C GLY A 22 12.55 -0.42 -1.72
N ILE A 23 12.35 -1.41 -0.84
CA ILE A 23 11.54 -2.60 -1.15
C ILE A 23 10.10 -2.21 -1.47
N TYR A 24 9.48 -1.37 -0.63
CA TYR A 24 8.12 -0.90 -0.88
C TYR A 24 8.02 -0.08 -2.17
N LEU A 25 8.99 0.78 -2.47
CA LEU A 25 9.01 1.55 -3.69
C LEU A 25 8.99 0.64 -4.93
N ILE A 26 9.84 -0.41 -4.94
CA ILE A 26 9.85 -1.40 -6.02
C ILE A 26 8.50 -2.11 -6.13
N ALA A 27 7.93 -2.53 -4.98
CA ALA A 27 6.63 -3.19 -4.96
C ALA A 27 5.50 -2.30 -5.51
N PHE A 28 5.44 -1.03 -5.10
CA PHE A 28 4.43 -0.09 -5.55
C PHE A 28 4.60 0.31 -7.02
N ILE A 29 5.83 0.48 -7.51
CA ILE A 29 6.09 0.71 -8.94
C ILE A 29 5.62 -0.50 -9.76
N SER A 30 5.92 -1.72 -9.29
CA SER A 30 5.49 -2.96 -9.92
C SER A 30 3.97 -3.08 -10.01
N ILE A 31 3.27 -2.82 -8.90
CA ILE A 31 1.80 -2.93 -8.87
C ILE A 31 1.12 -1.79 -9.63
N THR A 32 1.70 -0.58 -9.69
CA THR A 32 1.10 0.56 -10.43
C THR A 32 0.80 0.21 -11.88
N ARG A 33 1.66 -0.60 -12.54
CA ARG A 33 1.43 -1.05 -13.92
C ARG A 33 0.43 -2.19 -14.04
N GLN A 34 0.21 -2.96 -12.98
CA GLN A 34 -0.58 -4.19 -12.99
C GLN A 34 -1.96 -4.00 -12.37
N VAL A 35 -2.15 -2.97 -11.53
CA VAL A 35 -3.35 -2.82 -10.71
C VAL A 35 -4.61 -2.67 -11.54
N GLU A 36 -4.57 -1.93 -12.65
CA GLU A 36 -5.72 -1.78 -13.55
C GLU A 36 -6.05 -3.10 -14.26
N GLY A 37 -5.05 -3.81 -14.80
CA GLY A 37 -5.26 -5.09 -15.48
C GLY A 37 -5.67 -6.24 -14.54
N LEU A 38 -5.35 -6.16 -13.25
CA LEU A 38 -5.75 -7.16 -12.26
C LEU A 38 -7.08 -6.82 -11.60
N SER A 39 -7.24 -5.58 -11.15
CA SER A 39 -8.29 -5.17 -10.22
C SER A 39 -9.15 -3.98 -10.69
N GLY A 40 -8.80 -3.37 -11.82
CA GLY A 40 -9.61 -2.33 -12.45
C GLY A 40 -10.90 -2.87 -13.04
N SER A 41 -11.73 -2.00 -13.62
CA SER A 41 -13.05 -2.35 -14.14
C SER A 41 -13.00 -3.40 -15.26
N GLU A 42 -11.97 -3.35 -16.11
CA GLU A 42 -11.72 -4.31 -17.18
C GLU A 42 -10.65 -5.36 -16.77
N GLY A 43 -10.38 -5.49 -15.47
CA GLY A 43 -9.34 -6.37 -14.95
C GLY A 43 -9.77 -7.85 -14.87
N ILE A 44 -8.81 -8.72 -14.58
CA ILE A 44 -9.08 -10.17 -14.38
C ILE A 44 -10.04 -10.40 -13.20
N LEU A 45 -9.91 -9.61 -12.14
CA LEU A 45 -10.74 -9.68 -10.95
C LEU A 45 -11.13 -8.27 -10.47
N PRO A 46 -12.15 -7.66 -11.08
CA PRO A 46 -12.56 -6.29 -10.76
C PRO A 46 -12.92 -6.14 -9.28
N ILE A 47 -12.25 -5.21 -8.59
CA ILE A 47 -12.47 -4.99 -7.16
C ILE A 47 -13.90 -4.49 -6.90
N ALA A 48 -14.46 -3.68 -7.81
CA ALA A 48 -15.81 -3.14 -7.68
C ALA A 48 -16.87 -4.25 -7.66
N GLU A 49 -16.74 -5.25 -8.54
CA GLU A 49 -17.65 -6.40 -8.58
C GLU A 49 -17.53 -7.25 -7.32
N LYS A 50 -16.30 -7.46 -6.83
CA LYS A 50 -16.07 -8.21 -5.58
C LYS A 50 -16.72 -7.51 -4.38
N LEU A 51 -16.59 -6.19 -4.28
CA LEU A 51 -17.19 -5.40 -3.20
C LEU A 51 -18.72 -5.40 -3.30
N ALA A 52 -19.28 -5.23 -4.50
CA ALA A 52 -20.72 -5.31 -4.74
C ALA A 52 -21.29 -6.68 -4.37
N TRP A 53 -20.57 -7.76 -4.69
CA TRP A 53 -20.96 -9.11 -4.31
C TRP A 53 -20.99 -9.31 -2.79
N LEU A 54 -19.98 -8.81 -2.08
CA LEU A 54 -19.95 -8.85 -0.60
C LEU A 54 -21.08 -8.01 0.00
N GLU A 55 -21.38 -6.86 -0.58
CA GLU A 55 -22.48 -5.99 -0.15
C GLU A 55 -23.86 -6.67 -0.26
N THR A 56 -24.07 -7.53 -1.26
CA THR A 56 -25.33 -8.28 -1.38
C THR A 56 -25.50 -9.41 -0.36
N ARG A 57 -24.41 -9.90 0.25
CA ARG A 57 -24.42 -11.10 1.10
C ARG A 57 -24.14 -10.82 2.57
N HIS A 58 -23.41 -9.75 2.86
CA HIS A 58 -22.95 -9.41 4.20
C HIS A 58 -23.29 -7.96 4.51
N GLY A 59 -23.84 -7.73 5.70
CA GLY A 59 -24.09 -6.39 6.23
C GLY A 59 -22.81 -5.75 6.74
N PHE A 60 -22.76 -5.39 8.02
CA PHE A 60 -21.58 -4.75 8.63
C PHE A 60 -20.33 -5.66 8.65
N GLU A 61 -20.51 -6.98 8.64
CA GLU A 61 -19.42 -7.96 8.70
C GLU A 61 -18.48 -7.87 7.47
N ARG A 62 -18.95 -7.37 6.33
CA ARG A 62 -18.17 -7.20 5.10
C ARG A 62 -16.88 -6.40 5.31
N TYR A 63 -16.90 -5.42 6.21
CA TYR A 63 -15.74 -4.58 6.52
C TYR A 63 -14.64 -5.35 7.27
N PHE A 64 -14.99 -6.41 7.99
CA PHE A 64 -14.05 -7.29 8.67
C PHE A 64 -13.58 -8.45 7.78
N GLU A 65 -14.44 -8.94 6.89
CA GLU A 65 -14.07 -9.97 5.91
C GLU A 65 -13.06 -9.45 4.87
N LEU A 66 -13.27 -8.21 4.40
CA LEU A 66 -12.36 -7.57 3.46
C LEU A 66 -12.02 -6.14 3.92
N PRO A 67 -11.05 -5.99 4.84
CA PRO A 67 -10.62 -4.67 5.27
C PRO A 67 -9.84 -3.99 4.15
N THR A 68 -10.46 -3.01 3.50
CA THR A 68 -9.86 -2.27 2.38
C THR A 68 -10.33 -0.81 2.34
N LEU A 69 -9.51 0.09 1.80
CA LEU A 69 -9.91 1.48 1.57
C LEU A 69 -10.86 1.63 0.36
N PHE A 70 -10.89 0.63 -0.52
CA PHE A 70 -11.68 0.66 -1.75
C PHE A 70 -13.20 0.56 -1.54
N TRP A 71 -13.67 0.35 -0.31
CA TRP A 71 -15.08 0.54 0.05
C TRP A 71 -15.56 1.99 -0.16
N LEU A 72 -14.66 2.97 -0.06
CA LEU A 72 -14.99 4.38 -0.26
C LEU A 72 -15.05 4.73 -1.75
N ASN A 73 -14.13 4.18 -2.54
CA ASN A 73 -14.06 4.37 -3.98
C ASN A 73 -13.24 3.23 -4.61
N ALA A 74 -13.83 2.54 -5.57
CA ALA A 74 -13.27 1.38 -6.25
C ALA A 74 -12.93 1.65 -7.73
N SER A 75 -12.86 2.91 -8.15
CA SER A 75 -12.53 3.26 -9.53
C SER A 75 -11.07 3.00 -9.89
N ASP A 76 -10.79 2.84 -11.17
CA ASP A 76 -9.42 2.66 -11.70
C ASP A 76 -8.48 3.78 -11.26
N ALA A 77 -8.97 5.02 -11.27
CA ALA A 77 -8.21 6.17 -10.79
C ALA A 77 -7.89 6.07 -9.28
N ALA A 78 -8.80 5.53 -8.47
CA ALA A 78 -8.54 5.30 -7.05
C ALA A 78 -7.50 4.19 -6.83
N LEU A 79 -7.55 3.12 -7.61
CA LEU A 79 -6.58 2.02 -7.58
C LEU A 79 -5.17 2.50 -7.95
N THR A 80 -5.04 3.17 -9.08
CA THR A 80 -3.76 3.73 -9.54
C THR A 80 -3.29 4.84 -8.61
N GLY A 81 -4.20 5.68 -8.11
CA GLY A 81 -3.90 6.71 -7.11
C GLY A 81 -3.36 6.13 -5.81
N ALA A 82 -3.93 5.02 -5.31
CA ALA A 82 -3.44 4.34 -4.12
C ALA A 82 -2.04 3.74 -4.33
N ALA A 83 -1.77 3.15 -5.50
CA ALA A 83 -0.44 2.64 -5.84
C ALA A 83 0.61 3.77 -5.90
N LEU A 84 0.27 4.90 -6.51
CA LEU A 84 1.12 6.10 -6.54
C LEU A 84 1.33 6.72 -5.15
N ALA A 85 0.30 6.74 -4.31
CA ALA A 85 0.42 7.18 -2.93
C ALA A 85 1.40 6.28 -2.13
N GLY A 86 1.39 4.97 -2.39
CA GLY A 86 2.36 4.03 -1.86
C GLY A 86 3.80 4.32 -2.31
N CYS A 87 4.01 4.66 -3.58
CA CYS A 87 5.31 5.13 -4.07
C CYS A 87 5.77 6.39 -3.31
N LEU A 88 4.89 7.38 -3.13
CA LEU A 88 5.19 8.60 -2.37
C LEU A 88 5.53 8.30 -0.91
N GLY A 89 4.75 7.46 -0.24
CA GLY A 89 5.02 7.03 1.14
C GLY A 89 6.37 6.32 1.27
N SER A 90 6.71 5.46 0.31
CA SER A 90 8.00 4.76 0.25
C SER A 90 9.17 5.74 0.12
N LEU A 91 9.03 6.79 -0.70
CA LEU A 91 10.03 7.85 -0.82
C LEU A 91 10.18 8.62 0.49
N LEU A 92 9.08 8.98 1.17
CA LEU A 92 9.14 9.66 2.47
C LEU A 92 9.91 8.84 3.52
N ILE A 93 9.72 7.52 3.55
CA ILE A 93 10.47 6.61 4.41
C ILE A 93 11.96 6.63 4.07
N ILE A 94 12.33 6.55 2.79
CA ILE A 94 13.75 6.59 2.36
C ILE A 94 14.43 7.89 2.79
N PHE A 95 13.72 9.02 2.71
CA PHE A 95 14.26 10.32 3.10
C PHE A 95 14.14 10.61 4.61
N ASN A 96 13.64 9.68 5.42
CA ASN A 96 13.35 9.87 6.85
C ASN A 96 12.53 11.14 7.10
N ARG A 97 11.52 11.37 6.25
CA ARG A 97 10.58 12.50 6.34
C ARG A 97 9.24 12.10 6.97
N LEU A 98 9.17 10.87 7.49
CA LEU A 98 8.04 10.32 8.25
C LEU A 98 8.41 10.17 9.73
#